data_AF-A0A371FNN8-F1
#
_entry.id   AF-A0A371FNN8-F1
#
_cell.length_a   1.000
_cell.length_b   1.000
_cell.length_c   1.000
_cell.angle_alpha   90.00
_cell.angle_beta   90.00
_cell.angle_gamma   90.00
#
_symmetry.space_group_name_H-M   'P 1'
#
loop_
_entity.id
_entity.type
_entity.pdbx_description
1 polymer ?
#
loop_
_entity_poly.entity_id
_entity_poly.type
_entity_poly.pdbx_seq_one_letter_code
_entity_poly.pdbx_strand_id
1 'polypeptide(L)' 'MTYTALFPQLLQKRMIIVVPMKPMEPPYSRSYDPNAKCDYHARAVGHSTERCWALKHMVQDLI' A
#
# COMPACT_ATOMS: atom_id res chain seq x y z
N MET A 1 -11.35 -7.83 -8.94
CA MET A 1 -10.24 -8.29 -8.08
C MET A 1 -9.77 -7.09 -7.28
N THR A 2 -9.55 -7.22 -5.97
CA THR A 2 -9.12 -6.12 -5.09
C THR A 2 -7.60 -6.08 -4.98
N TYR A 3 -6.99 -4.93 -4.68
CA TYR A 3 -5.53 -4.82 -4.55
C TYR A 3 -4.98 -5.60 -3.34
N THR A 4 -5.77 -5.74 -2.29
CA THR A 4 -5.55 -6.59 -1.11
C THR A 4 -5.46 -8.07 -1.46
N ALA A 5 -6.31 -8.55 -2.39
CA ALA A 5 -6.26 -9.94 -2.85
C ALA A 5 -5.13 -10.17 -3.89
N LEU A 6 -4.79 -9.13 -4.66
CA LEU A 6 -3.74 -9.19 -5.67
C LEU A 6 -2.33 -9.09 -5.07
N PHE A 7 -2.14 -8.24 -4.06
CA PHE A 7 -0.87 -7.99 -3.39
C PHE A 7 -0.11 -9.27 -2.99
N PRO A 8 -0.69 -10.25 -2.26
CA PRO A 8 0.03 -11.46 -1.87
C PRO A 8 0.46 -12.32 -3.07
N GLN A 9 -0.32 -12.31 -4.16
CA GLN A 9 0.02 -13.05 -5.38
C GLN A 9 1.23 -12.43 -6.10
N LEU A 10 1.26 -11.11 -6.20
CA LEU A 10 2.39 -10.38 -6.80
C LEU A 10 3.65 -10.51 -5.95
N LEU A 11 3.51 -10.48 -4.63
CA LEU A 11 4.62 -10.69 -3.70
C LEU A 11 5.17 -12.12 -3.81
N GLN A 12 4.30 -13.13 -3.88
CA GLN A 12 4.71 -14.53 -4.06
C GLN A 12 5.47 -14.74 -5.38
N LYS A 13 5.03 -14.08 -6.45
CA LYS A 13 5.71 -14.11 -7.76
C LYS A 13 6.97 -13.23 -7.82
N ARG A 14 7.33 -12.55 -6.72
CA ARG A 14 8.43 -11.57 -6.64
C ARG A 14 8.35 -10.45 -7.69
N MET A 15 7.15 -10.10 -8.13
CA MET A 15 6.92 -9.01 -9.07
C MET A 15 6.89 -7.65 -8.36
N ILE A 16 6.62 -7.65 -7.05
CA ILE A 16 6.69 -6.48 -6.18
C ILE A 16 7.43 -6.83 -4.90
N ILE A 17 7.92 -5.79 -4.21
CA ILE A 17 8.48 -5.88 -2.87
C ILE A 17 7.69 -4.98 -1.92
N VAL A 18 7.70 -5.35 -0.64
CA VAL A 18 7.16 -4.48 0.43
C VAL A 18 8.11 -3.30 0.61
N VAL A 19 7.59 -2.07 0.62
CA VAL A 19 8.39 -0.84 0.70
C VAL A 19 8.09 -0.11 2.01
N PRO A 20 9.01 -0.09 2.99
CA PRO A 20 8.78 0.64 4.24
C PRO A 20 8.48 2.11 3.97
N MET A 21 7.44 2.64 4.61
CA MET A 21 7.11 4.06 4.56
C MET A 21 7.50 4.71 5.88
N LYS A 22 8.06 5.93 5.81
CA LYS A 22 8.26 6.73 7.02
C LYS A 22 6.90 7.03 7.65
N PRO A 23 6.76 6.92 8.98
CA PRO A 23 5.55 7.37 9.67
C PRO A 23 5.24 8.82 9.30
N MET A 24 3.97 9.11 9.04
CA MET A 24 3.54 10.49 8.79
C MET A 24 3.58 11.27 10.11
N GLU A 25 4.13 12.48 10.09
CA GLU A 25 4.08 13.40 11.22
C GLU A 25 2.95 14.42 11.04
N PRO A 26 2.39 14.96 12.13
CA PRO A 26 1.40 16.02 12.05
C PRO A 26 1.94 17.27 11.34
N PRO A 27 1.10 18.04 10.61
CA PRO A 27 -0.34 17.86 10.46
C PRO A 27 -0.69 16.77 9.43
N TYR A 28 -1.62 15.88 9.82
CA TYR A 28 -2.08 14.81 8.94
C TYR A 28 -2.92 15.34 7.77
N SER A 29 -2.81 14.69 6.62
CA SER A 29 -3.67 15.00 5.47
C SER A 29 -5.13 14.63 5.73
N ARG A 30 -6.08 15.27 5.04
CA ARG A 30 -7.52 14.96 5.16
C ARG A 30 -7.86 13.49 4.85
N SER A 31 -7.03 12.83 4.05
CA SER A 31 -7.18 11.42 3.67
C SER A 31 -6.54 10.44 4.64
N TYR A 32 -5.80 10.92 5.66
CA TYR A 32 -5.16 10.09 6.66
C TYR A 32 -6.21 9.40 7.54
N ASP A 33 -6.12 8.09 7.63
CA ASP A 33 -6.93 7.26 8.51
C ASP A 33 -6.02 6.54 9.51
N PRO A 34 -6.08 6.89 10.82
CA PRO A 34 -5.25 6.27 11.85
C PRO A 34 -5.58 4.78 12.08
N ASN A 35 -6.73 4.31 11.61
CA ASN A 35 -7.14 2.91 11.74
C ASN A 35 -6.78 2.08 10.51
N ALA A 36 -6.49 2.74 9.37
CA ALA A 36 -6.14 2.05 8.14
C ALA A 36 -4.64 1.71 8.11
N LYS A 37 -4.33 0.50 7.63
CA LYS A 37 -2.96 0.00 7.45
C LYS A 37 -2.75 -0.48 6.02
N CYS A 38 -1.56 -0.24 5.48
CA CYS A 38 -1.18 -0.64 4.13
C CYS A 38 -0.11 -1.74 4.16
N ASP A 39 -0.47 -2.94 3.70
CA ASP A 39 0.43 -4.09 3.68
C ASP A 39 1.60 -3.92 2.70
N TYR A 40 1.38 -3.21 1.59
CA TYR A 40 2.44 -2.84 0.65
C TYR A 40 3.52 -1.98 1.33
N HIS A 41 3.14 -1.19 2.35
CA HIS A 41 4.04 -0.35 3.12
C HIS A 41 4.39 -0.93 4.50
N ALA A 42 4.53 -2.26 4.60
CA ALA A 42 4.88 -2.93 5.86
C ALA A 42 3.91 -2.60 7.01
N ARG A 43 2.61 -2.52 6.69
CA ARG A 43 1.52 -2.16 7.61
C ARG A 43 1.61 -0.74 8.17
N ALA A 44 2.21 0.19 7.42
CA ALA A 44 2.20 1.60 7.74
C ALA A 44 0.76 2.13 7.88
N VAL A 45 0.58 3.00 8.88
CA VAL A 45 -0.72 3.62 9.20
C VAL A 45 -0.97 4.82 8.29
N GLY A 46 -2.23 5.04 7.94
CA GLY A 46 -2.70 6.26 7.29
C GLY A 46 -3.58 5.99 6.06
N HIS A 47 -3.39 4.86 5.39
CA HIS A 47 -4.26 4.42 4.29
C HIS A 47 -4.30 2.90 4.20
N SER A 48 -5.33 2.34 3.56
CA SER A 48 -5.47 0.90 3.35
C SER A 48 -4.74 0.44 2.09
N THR A 49 -4.38 -0.84 2.00
CA THR A 49 -3.77 -1.43 0.79
C THR A 49 -4.59 -1.16 -0.49
N GLU A 50 -5.92 -1.15 -0.40
CA GLU A 50 -6.81 -0.77 -1.53
C GLU A 50 -6.65 0.67 -2.02
N ARG A 51 -6.29 1.57 -1.10
CA ARG A 51 -6.11 3.00 -1.38
C ARG A 51 -4.66 3.35 -1.63
N CYS A 52 -3.75 2.37 -1.60
CA CYS A 52 -2.33 2.58 -1.83
C CYS A 52 -2.07 2.98 -3.28
N TRP A 53 -1.74 4.25 -3.49
CA TRP A 53 -1.46 4.78 -4.82
C TRP A 53 -0.20 4.15 -5.42
N ALA A 54 0.85 3.96 -4.62
CA ALA A 54 2.09 3.32 -5.06
C ALA A 54 1.86 1.89 -5.57
N LEU A 55 1.04 1.09 -4.88
CA LEU A 55 0.68 -0.25 -5.34
C LEU A 55 -0.09 -0.21 -6.65
N LYS A 56 -1.04 0.72 -6.82
CA LYS A 56 -1.80 0.87 -8.08
C LYS A 56 -0.90 1.18 -9.25
N HIS A 57 0.05 2.10 -9.07
CA HIS A 57 1.04 2.44 -10.08
C HIS A 57 1.93 1.25 -10.42
N MET A 58 2.48 0.56 -9.42
CA MET A 58 3.28 -0.64 -9.67
C MET A 58 2.51 -1.73 -10.42
N VAL A 59 1.23 -1.94 -10.11
CA VAL A 59 0.40 -2.91 -10.84
C VAL A 59 0.16 -2.46 -12.28
N GLN A 60 -0.06 -1.16 -12.49
CA GLN A 60 -0.24 -0.60 -13.83
C GLN A 60 1.03 -0.73 -14.68
N ASP A 61 2.21 -0.60 -14.08
CA ASP A 61 3.50 -0.76 -14.75
C ASP A 61 3.83 -2.23 -15.11
N LEU A 62 3.11 -3.20 -14.50
CA LEU A 62 3.28 -4.64 -14.74
C LEU A 62 2.33 -5.19 -15.83
N ILE A 63 1.44 -4.35 -16.38
CA ILE A 63 0.48 -4.68 -17.45
C ILE A 63 1.02 -4.14 -18.78
#